data_AF-A0A7S0WHM3-F1
#
_entry.id   AF-A0A7S0WHM3-F1
#
_cell.length_a   1.000
_cell.length_b   1.000
_cell.length_c   1.000
_cell.angle_alpha   90.00
_cell.angle_beta   90.00
_cell.angle_gamma   90.00
#
_symmetry.space_group_name_H-M   'P 1'
#
loop_
_entity.id
_entity.type
_entity.pdbx_description
1 polymer ?
#
loop_
_entity_poly.entity_id
_entity_poly.type
_entity_poly.pdbx_seq_one_letter_code
_entity_poly.pdbx_strand_id
1 'polypeptide(L)'
;MSAHLVLQRGLSQIPVCRQHDNCPQLRRSRSATQPHLATTKLPCLLRSRTAHHTGRHVATRQSSSNVRSTGRRTGEVCSSALGVRAASVDALPPKKKLCCFVSGGGSNMRKIYEAIQDGRINGEITVVVSDKPGCGGWKYAEERGMKTVQFPPKKGEPGLTASDVVQILKAEQIDYVLLAGYLKLVPADLVQAFPQAMLNIHPALLPAFGGKGYHGMNVHRAVVASGARWTGPTVHFIDEEYDRGTIAAQTPVPVYPTDSPEDVAQRVLEQEWIVYPEVVAALCSDSFEWREDGVIMLKSQDPQIAFK
;
A
#
# COMPACT_ATOMS: atom_id res chain seq x y z
N MET A 1 -1.48 -58.86 46.98
CA MET A 1 -2.79 -58.21 47.13
C MET A 1 -2.95 -57.24 45.96
N SER A 2 -3.95 -57.56 45.12
CA SER A 2 -4.64 -56.79 44.03
C SER A 2 -3.81 -55.82 43.17
N ALA A 3 -3.50 -56.03 41.87
CA ALA A 3 -4.19 -56.56 40.68
C ALA A 3 -5.17 -55.57 39.98
N HIS A 4 -4.87 -55.31 38.69
CA HIS A 4 -5.64 -54.74 37.54
C HIS A 4 -4.79 -53.62 36.87
N LEU A 5 -4.07 -53.74 35.76
CA LEU A 5 -4.13 -54.52 34.50
C LEU A 5 -5.32 -54.19 33.57
N VAL A 6 -4.98 -53.89 32.28
CA VAL A 6 -5.77 -54.06 31.03
C VAL A 6 -6.65 -52.85 30.62
N LEU A 7 -6.70 -52.28 29.39
CA LEU A 7 -6.20 -52.60 28.04
C LEU A 7 -6.18 -51.33 27.16
N GLN A 8 -5.23 -51.28 26.21
CA GLN A 8 -5.32 -50.53 24.95
C GLN A 8 -6.31 -51.20 23.97
N ARG A 9 -6.98 -50.39 23.12
CA ARG A 9 -7.55 -50.65 21.77
C ARG A 9 -8.58 -49.52 21.53
N GLY A 10 -8.78 -48.92 20.36
CA GLY A 10 -8.30 -49.11 19.00
C GLY A 10 -9.02 -48.06 18.12
N LEU A 11 -8.40 -47.70 17.01
CA LEU A 11 -8.95 -46.83 15.97
C LEU A 11 -10.13 -47.50 15.25
N SER A 12 -11.24 -46.77 15.04
CA SER A 12 -12.09 -46.91 13.85
C SER A 12 -13.20 -45.84 13.80
N GLN A 13 -13.10 -44.96 12.80
CA GLN A 13 -14.15 -44.44 11.92
C GLN A 13 -15.57 -44.18 12.45
N ILE A 14 -16.04 -42.92 12.34
CA ILE A 14 -17.46 -42.52 12.28
C ILE A 14 -17.61 -41.36 11.26
N PRO A 15 -18.70 -41.27 10.46
CA PRO A 15 -18.62 -41.13 9.01
C PRO A 15 -19.10 -39.79 8.41
N VAL A 16 -18.84 -39.66 7.10
CA VAL A 16 -19.34 -38.66 6.15
C VAL A 16 -20.87 -38.72 6.04
N CYS A 17 -21.56 -37.59 6.27
CA CYS A 17 -23.00 -37.46 6.05
C CYS A 17 -23.28 -37.07 4.59
N ARG A 18 -23.92 -37.97 3.83
CA ARG A 18 -24.49 -37.70 2.51
C ARG A 18 -25.89 -37.09 2.63
N GLN A 19 -26.21 -36.32 1.58
CA GLN A 19 -27.48 -35.68 1.25
C GLN A 19 -28.70 -36.61 1.36
N HIS A 20 -29.84 -36.06 1.78
CA HIS A 20 -31.15 -36.49 1.32
C HIS A 20 -32.12 -35.30 1.24
N ASP A 21 -32.72 -35.17 0.06
CA ASP A 21 -33.84 -34.30 -0.30
C ASP A 21 -35.16 -34.69 0.40
N ASN A 22 -36.09 -33.72 0.39
CA ASN A 22 -37.55 -33.77 0.62
C ASN A 22 -38.13 -33.41 1.99
N CYS A 23 -38.70 -32.20 2.09
CA CYS A 23 -40.00 -31.92 2.71
C CYS A 23 -40.57 -30.56 2.24
N PRO A 24 -41.89 -30.29 2.33
CA PRO A 24 -42.68 -29.84 1.19
C PRO A 24 -43.13 -28.37 1.28
N GLN A 25 -43.68 -27.91 0.16
CA GLN A 25 -44.34 -26.62 -0.03
C GLN A 25 -45.40 -26.32 1.03
N LEU A 26 -45.39 -25.09 1.56
CA LEU A 26 -46.57 -24.42 2.11
C LEU A 26 -46.72 -23.05 1.42
N ARG A 27 -47.76 -22.98 0.58
CA ARG A 27 -48.34 -21.74 0.05
C ARG A 27 -49.36 -21.19 1.05
N ARG A 28 -49.61 -19.88 0.86
CA ARG A 28 -50.73 -19.01 1.31
C ARG A 28 -50.33 -18.06 2.44
N SER A 29 -50.61 -16.76 2.42
CA SER A 29 -51.28 -15.90 1.44
C SER A 29 -51.36 -14.47 2.00
N ARG A 30 -51.26 -13.45 1.12
CA ARG A 30 -51.88 -12.10 1.20
C ARG A 30 -51.40 -11.19 2.36
N SER A 31 -51.37 -9.87 2.29
CA SER A 31 -51.51 -8.81 1.27
C SER A 31 -51.45 -7.49 2.05
N ALA A 32 -50.68 -6.49 1.62
CA ALA A 32 -50.92 -5.06 1.87
C ALA A 32 -49.79 -4.22 1.24
N THR A 33 -49.99 -3.66 0.05
CA THR A 33 -50.22 -2.23 -0.19
C THR A 33 -49.12 -1.27 0.31
N GLN A 34 -48.26 -0.87 -0.63
CA GLN A 34 -47.77 0.50 -0.82
C GLN A 34 -48.42 1.03 -2.12
N PRO A 35 -48.50 2.35 -2.44
CA PRO A 35 -47.52 3.39 -2.09
C PRO A 35 -48.11 4.77 -1.75
N HIS A 36 -47.29 5.67 -1.21
CA HIS A 36 -47.46 7.11 -1.46
C HIS A 36 -46.11 7.81 -1.61
N LEU A 37 -46.04 8.57 -2.71
CA LEU A 37 -44.96 9.46 -3.09
C LEU A 37 -44.79 10.59 -2.07
N ALA A 38 -43.52 10.95 -1.81
CA ALA A 38 -43.17 12.31 -1.40
C ALA A 38 -41.87 12.70 -2.09
N THR A 39 -42.00 13.45 -3.17
CA THR A 39 -40.95 14.27 -3.75
C THR A 39 -40.79 15.53 -2.91
N THR A 40 -39.58 15.87 -2.51
CA THR A 40 -39.28 17.26 -2.10
C THR A 40 -37.87 17.63 -2.51
N LYS A 41 -37.82 18.63 -3.40
CA LYS A 41 -36.64 19.28 -3.94
C LYS A 41 -35.97 20.11 -2.84
N LEU A 42 -34.64 20.04 -2.72
CA LEU A 42 -33.85 21.09 -2.08
C LEU A 42 -33.41 22.12 -3.14
N PRO A 43 -33.57 23.44 -2.90
CA PRO A 43 -32.94 24.45 -3.74
C PRO A 43 -31.55 24.84 -3.22
N CYS A 44 -30.65 24.95 -4.19
CA CYS A 44 -29.35 25.58 -4.16
C CYS A 44 -29.48 27.09 -3.84
N LEU A 45 -28.64 27.62 -2.96
CA LEU A 45 -28.47 29.06 -2.76
C LEU A 45 -27.01 29.44 -2.92
N LEU A 46 -26.69 29.94 -4.13
CA LEU A 46 -25.63 30.92 -4.33
C LEU A 46 -26.03 32.23 -3.63
N ARG A 47 -25.06 32.88 -2.98
CA ARG A 47 -25.00 34.35 -2.97
C ARG A 47 -23.55 34.82 -2.99
N SER A 48 -23.28 35.55 -4.06
CA SER A 48 -22.16 36.44 -4.30
C SER A 48 -22.09 37.57 -3.28
N ARG A 49 -20.87 38.13 -3.10
CA ARG A 49 -20.67 39.58 -2.98
C ARG A 49 -19.22 39.95 -3.29
N THR A 50 -19.11 40.91 -4.21
CA THR A 50 -17.96 41.65 -4.70
C THR A 50 -17.49 42.72 -3.70
N ALA A 51 -16.20 43.08 -3.70
CA ALA A 51 -15.75 44.48 -3.67
C ALA A 51 -14.22 44.62 -3.89
N HIS A 52 -13.90 45.42 -4.92
CA HIS A 52 -12.78 46.34 -5.13
C HIS A 52 -11.59 46.40 -4.16
N HIS A 53 -10.36 46.45 -4.72
CA HIS A 53 -9.53 47.64 -4.58
C HIS A 53 -8.50 47.78 -5.72
N THR A 54 -8.45 49.00 -6.28
CA THR A 54 -7.46 49.52 -7.22
C THR A 54 -6.20 49.98 -6.50
N GLY A 55 -5.04 49.95 -7.19
CA GLY A 55 -3.80 50.57 -6.70
C GLY A 55 -2.62 50.40 -7.66
N ARG A 56 -2.43 51.38 -8.56
CA ARG A 56 -1.22 51.64 -9.36
C ARG A 56 -0.02 51.90 -8.45
N HIS A 57 1.19 51.50 -8.87
CA HIS A 57 2.33 52.43 -8.99
C HIS A 57 3.40 51.89 -9.94
N VAL A 58 3.98 52.84 -10.67
CA VAL A 58 4.94 52.77 -11.78
C VAL A 58 6.31 53.24 -11.26
N ALA A 59 7.36 52.93 -12.05
CA ALA A 59 8.66 53.63 -12.13
C ALA A 59 9.75 53.08 -11.18
N THR A 60 11.05 53.01 -11.52
CA THR A 60 11.82 53.29 -12.75
C THR A 60 13.26 52.77 -12.52
N ARG A 61 13.98 52.59 -13.64
CA ARG A 61 15.41 52.32 -13.81
C ARG A 61 16.35 53.27 -13.04
N GLN A 62 17.59 52.82 -12.80
CA GLN A 62 18.90 53.42 -13.17
C GLN A 62 20.01 52.67 -12.38
N SER A 63 20.95 51.93 -12.97
CA SER A 63 22.10 52.27 -13.83
C SER A 63 23.30 52.93 -13.12
N SER A 64 24.48 52.33 -13.33
CA SER A 64 25.84 52.90 -13.26
C SER A 64 26.41 53.15 -11.85
N SER A 65 27.70 53.00 -11.55
CA SER A 65 28.92 53.13 -12.36
C SER A 65 30.12 52.50 -11.64
N ASN A 66 31.12 52.11 -12.44
CA ASN A 66 32.48 51.74 -12.03
C ASN A 66 33.23 52.92 -11.38
N VAL A 67 33.99 52.65 -10.32
CA VAL A 67 35.17 53.45 -9.93
C VAL A 67 36.33 52.48 -9.65
N ARG A 68 37.43 52.67 -10.40
CA ARG A 68 38.76 52.11 -10.13
C ARG A 68 39.55 53.11 -9.28
N SER A 69 40.27 52.60 -8.28
CA SER A 69 41.49 53.19 -7.72
C SER A 69 42.23 52.08 -6.96
N THR A 70 43.30 51.49 -7.50
CA THR A 70 44.72 51.80 -7.27
C THR A 70 45.15 51.88 -5.79
N GLY A 71 46.04 50.96 -5.37
CA GLY A 71 47.16 51.31 -4.48
C GLY A 71 47.39 50.49 -3.20
N ARG A 72 48.41 49.61 -3.27
CA ARG A 72 49.41 49.24 -2.24
C ARG A 72 49.05 48.41 -0.98
N ARG A 73 49.84 47.31 -0.88
CA ARG A 73 50.38 46.54 0.28
C ARG A 73 50.40 47.35 1.59
N THR A 74 50.13 46.80 2.77
CA THR A 74 50.79 45.67 3.48
C THR A 74 49.95 45.29 4.71
N GLY A 75 49.93 44.02 5.10
CA GLY A 75 49.38 43.60 6.39
C GLY A 75 49.11 42.11 6.45
N GLU A 76 50.15 41.33 6.76
CA GLU A 76 49.98 39.99 7.32
C GLU A 76 49.18 40.12 8.62
N VAL A 77 48.00 39.50 8.64
CA VAL A 77 47.34 39.14 9.89
C VAL A 77 47.16 37.63 9.84
N CYS A 78 47.97 36.92 10.63
CA CYS A 78 47.77 35.52 10.95
C CYS A 78 46.39 35.34 11.60
N SER A 79 45.38 34.98 10.81
CA SER A 79 44.17 34.36 11.31
C SER A 79 44.42 32.86 11.38
N SER A 80 44.77 32.41 12.59
CA SER A 80 44.77 31.01 12.97
C SER A 80 43.54 30.28 12.42
N ALA A 81 43.81 29.23 11.67
CA ALA A 81 42.82 28.31 11.13
C ALA A 81 42.04 27.63 12.27
N LEU A 82 40.85 28.16 12.58
CA LEU A 82 39.76 27.32 13.07
C LEU A 82 39.07 26.77 11.83
N GLY A 83 39.62 25.66 11.33
CA GLY A 83 38.97 24.84 10.32
C GLY A 83 37.69 24.27 10.91
N VAL A 84 36.59 25.04 10.81
CA VAL A 84 35.26 24.44 10.76
C VAL A 84 35.26 23.67 9.46
N ARG A 85 35.64 22.39 9.54
CA ARG A 85 35.30 21.44 8.48
C ARG A 85 33.79 21.55 8.36
N ALA A 86 33.33 22.19 7.28
CA ALA A 86 31.97 21.95 6.81
C ALA A 86 31.84 20.44 6.79
N ALA A 87 30.98 19.89 7.65
CA ALA A 87 30.63 18.49 7.57
C ALA A 87 30.32 18.24 6.10
N SER A 88 30.96 17.23 5.50
CA SER A 88 30.52 16.76 4.21
C SER A 88 29.02 16.58 4.35
N VAL A 89 28.26 17.34 3.56
CA VAL A 89 26.88 16.99 3.30
C VAL A 89 26.97 15.66 2.59
N ASP A 90 27.02 14.58 3.38
CA ASP A 90 26.99 13.23 2.87
C ASP A 90 25.75 13.18 1.98
N ALA A 91 25.98 13.03 0.67
CA ALA A 91 24.91 13.03 -0.30
C ALA A 91 23.90 11.97 0.17
N LEU A 92 22.64 12.38 0.32
CA LEU A 92 21.56 11.45 0.62
C LEU A 92 21.69 10.25 -0.33
N PRO A 93 21.55 9.01 0.18
CA PRO A 93 21.68 7.82 -0.67
C PRO A 93 20.74 7.95 -1.87
N PRO A 94 21.10 7.39 -3.03
CA PRO A 94 20.27 7.50 -4.22
C PRO A 94 18.86 6.98 -3.95
N LYS A 95 17.85 7.66 -4.50
CA LYS A 95 16.45 7.24 -4.37
C LYS A 95 16.26 5.87 -4.99
N LYS A 96 15.58 4.97 -4.28
CA LYS A 96 15.15 3.69 -4.86
C LYS A 96 14.01 3.91 -5.85
N LYS A 97 14.00 3.18 -6.96
CA LYS A 97 12.94 3.22 -7.96
C LYS A 97 11.89 2.17 -7.66
N LEU A 98 10.64 2.62 -7.57
CA LEU A 98 9.50 1.83 -7.13
C LEU A 98 8.54 1.64 -8.30
N CYS A 99 7.98 0.43 -8.40
CA CYS A 99 6.85 0.14 -9.26
C CYS A 99 5.60 -0.15 -8.40
N CYS A 100 4.46 0.43 -8.75
CA CYS A 100 3.20 0.13 -8.06
C CYS A 100 2.24 -0.66 -8.96
N PHE A 101 1.70 -1.76 -8.46
CA PHE A 101 0.67 -2.54 -9.13
C PHE A 101 -0.71 -2.21 -8.51
N VAL A 102 -1.69 -1.87 -9.34
CA VAL A 102 -3.02 -1.40 -8.89
C VAL A 102 -4.16 -1.99 -9.74
N SER A 103 -5.33 -2.24 -9.13
CA SER A 103 -6.54 -2.67 -9.85
C SER A 103 -7.76 -1.77 -9.61
N GLY A 104 -7.59 -0.66 -8.87
CA GLY A 104 -8.69 0.15 -8.34
C GLY A 104 -8.33 1.64 -8.14
N GLY A 105 -8.79 2.23 -7.04
CA GLY A 105 -8.61 3.67 -6.74
C GLY A 105 -7.17 4.10 -6.44
N GLY A 106 -6.31 3.15 -6.05
CA GLY A 106 -4.90 3.40 -5.74
C GLY A 106 -4.67 4.18 -4.45
N SER A 107 -5.54 4.04 -3.43
CA SER A 107 -5.41 4.74 -2.14
C SER A 107 -4.06 4.47 -1.46
N ASN A 108 -3.62 3.21 -1.38
CA ASN A 108 -2.31 2.85 -0.83
C ASN A 108 -1.15 3.45 -1.63
N MET A 109 -1.20 3.37 -2.97
CA MET A 109 -0.20 3.99 -3.83
C MET A 109 -0.11 5.50 -3.61
N ARG A 110 -1.25 6.19 -3.43
CA ARG A 110 -1.30 7.62 -3.14
C ARG A 110 -0.63 7.95 -1.81
N LYS A 111 -0.84 7.12 -0.77
CA LYS A 111 -0.19 7.32 0.54
C LYS A 111 1.31 7.10 0.50
N ILE A 112 1.78 6.13 -0.28
CA ILE A 112 3.21 5.95 -0.55
C ILE A 112 3.77 7.17 -1.29
N TYR A 113 3.06 7.66 -2.32
CA TYR A 113 3.46 8.87 -3.05
C TYR A 113 3.52 10.10 -2.15
N GLU A 114 2.51 10.34 -1.32
CA GLU A 114 2.50 11.42 -0.32
C GLU A 114 3.72 11.32 0.60
N ALA A 115 4.04 10.12 1.09
CA ALA A 115 5.23 9.89 1.93
C ALA A 115 6.57 10.13 1.22
N ILE A 116 6.65 9.90 -0.09
CA ILE A 116 7.80 10.28 -0.91
C ILE A 116 7.91 11.80 -1.01
N GLN A 117 6.81 12.50 -1.27
CA GLN A 117 6.79 13.95 -1.38
C GLN A 117 7.14 14.65 -0.06
N ASP A 118 6.75 14.05 1.07
CA ASP A 118 7.09 14.51 2.41
C ASP A 118 8.55 14.21 2.81
N GLY A 119 9.29 13.47 1.98
CA GLY A 119 10.67 13.04 2.28
C GLY A 119 10.79 11.91 3.30
N ARG A 120 9.67 11.27 3.70
CA ARG A 120 9.66 10.12 4.62
C ARG A 120 10.15 8.84 3.95
N ILE A 121 9.98 8.74 2.63
CA ILE A 121 10.47 7.61 1.82
C ILE A 121 11.53 8.14 0.84
N ASN A 122 12.76 7.61 0.93
CA ASN A 122 13.82 7.91 -0.03
C ASN A 122 13.67 7.08 -1.32
N GLY A 123 12.57 7.29 -2.04
CA GLY A 123 12.24 6.55 -3.26
C GLY A 123 11.47 7.40 -4.27
N GLU A 124 11.18 6.80 -5.42
CA GLU A 124 10.42 7.42 -6.50
C GLU A 124 9.56 6.36 -7.20
N ILE A 125 8.26 6.62 -7.37
CA ILE A 125 7.38 5.75 -8.16
C ILE A 125 7.55 6.13 -9.63
N THR A 126 8.22 5.28 -10.40
CA THR A 126 8.51 5.53 -11.83
C THR A 126 7.54 4.80 -12.76
N VAL A 127 7.03 3.64 -12.33
CA VAL A 127 6.15 2.78 -13.13
C VAL A 127 4.90 2.39 -12.35
N VAL A 128 3.73 2.46 -12.97
CA VAL A 128 2.47 1.93 -12.45
C VAL A 128 1.92 0.87 -13.41
N VAL A 129 1.68 -0.33 -12.89
CA VAL A 129 1.11 -1.46 -13.62
C VAL A 129 -0.34 -1.68 -13.21
N SER A 130 -1.23 -1.95 -14.16
CA SER A 130 -2.64 -2.23 -13.86
C SER A 130 -3.26 -3.24 -14.82
N ASP A 131 -4.13 -4.10 -14.31
CA ASP A 131 -5.00 -4.96 -15.13
C ASP A 131 -6.18 -4.19 -15.74
N LYS A 132 -6.41 -2.96 -15.27
CA LYS A 132 -7.50 -2.08 -15.68
C LYS A 132 -6.97 -0.69 -16.04
N PRO A 133 -6.63 -0.44 -17.31
CA PRO A 133 -6.32 0.91 -17.78
C PRO A 133 -7.44 1.88 -17.42
N GLY A 134 -7.08 3.10 -17.01
CA GLY A 134 -8.04 4.14 -16.61
C GLY A 134 -8.68 3.95 -15.23
N CYS A 135 -8.26 2.97 -14.43
CA CYS A 135 -8.64 2.92 -13.01
C CYS A 135 -8.11 4.15 -12.24
N GLY A 136 -8.59 4.38 -11.01
CA GLY A 136 -8.23 5.57 -10.24
C GLY A 136 -6.73 5.68 -9.92
N GLY A 137 -6.03 4.56 -9.73
CA GLY A 137 -4.58 4.53 -9.58
C GLY A 137 -3.85 4.83 -10.89
N TRP A 138 -4.35 4.32 -12.02
CA TRP A 138 -3.80 4.58 -13.35
C TRP A 138 -3.84 6.07 -13.70
N LYS A 139 -5.02 6.69 -13.60
CA LYS A 139 -5.19 8.12 -13.93
C LYS A 139 -4.32 9.01 -13.05
N TYR A 140 -4.21 8.67 -11.77
CA TYR A 140 -3.34 9.38 -10.83
C TYR A 140 -1.86 9.38 -11.26
N ALA A 141 -1.41 8.25 -11.81
CA ALA A 141 -0.06 8.06 -12.31
C ALA A 141 0.19 8.90 -13.58
N GLU A 142 -0.74 8.87 -14.54
CA GLU A 142 -0.67 9.68 -15.76
C GLU A 142 -0.62 11.18 -15.46
N GLU A 143 -1.48 11.66 -14.55
CA GLU A 143 -1.52 13.06 -14.10
C GLU A 143 -0.19 13.55 -13.51
N ARG A 144 0.68 12.63 -13.07
CA ARG A 144 1.99 12.91 -12.46
C ARG A 144 3.16 12.54 -13.36
N GLY A 145 2.89 12.16 -14.61
CA GLY A 145 3.93 11.80 -15.59
C GLY A 145 4.62 10.47 -15.31
N MET A 146 4.01 9.59 -14.49
CA MET A 146 4.54 8.25 -14.26
C MET A 146 4.23 7.35 -15.47
N LYS A 147 5.13 6.41 -15.78
CA LYS A 147 4.91 5.44 -16.85
C LYS A 147 3.83 4.44 -16.46
N THR A 148 2.79 4.32 -17.26
CA THR A 148 1.71 3.34 -17.03
C THR A 148 1.79 2.15 -17.97
N VAL A 149 1.63 0.94 -17.44
CA VAL A 149 1.75 -0.32 -18.19
C VAL A 149 0.54 -1.20 -17.92
N GLN A 150 -0.16 -1.62 -18.97
CA GLN A 150 -1.27 -2.55 -18.83
C GLN A 150 -0.77 -3.98 -18.67
N PHE A 151 -1.08 -4.63 -17.56
CA PHE A 151 -0.81 -6.05 -17.35
C PHE A 151 -1.69 -6.66 -16.23
N PRO A 152 -2.21 -7.88 -16.41
CA PRO A 152 -2.26 -8.64 -17.67
C PRO A 152 -3.14 -7.94 -18.73
N PRO A 153 -2.99 -8.32 -20.01
CA PRO A 153 -3.94 -7.89 -21.03
C PRO A 153 -5.35 -8.37 -20.70
N LYS A 154 -6.35 -7.71 -21.29
CA LYS A 154 -7.73 -8.21 -21.22
C LYS A 154 -7.80 -9.57 -21.90
N LYS A 155 -8.68 -10.43 -21.39
CA LYS A 155 -8.83 -11.80 -21.89
C LYS A 155 -9.17 -11.77 -23.38
N GLY A 156 -8.33 -12.43 -24.20
CA GLY A 156 -8.52 -12.51 -25.65
C GLY A 156 -7.94 -11.34 -26.44
N GLU A 157 -7.35 -10.35 -25.77
CA GLU A 157 -6.62 -9.27 -26.43
C GLU A 157 -5.11 -9.57 -26.40
N PRO A 158 -4.38 -9.24 -27.48
CA PRO A 158 -2.92 -9.27 -27.44
C PRO A 158 -2.41 -8.20 -26.47
N GLY A 159 -1.29 -8.47 -25.81
CA GLY A 159 -0.63 -7.51 -24.96
C GLY A 159 0.59 -8.11 -24.28
N LEU A 160 1.08 -7.40 -23.27
CA LEU A 160 2.33 -7.76 -22.61
C LEU A 160 2.24 -9.09 -21.90
N THR A 161 3.27 -9.91 -22.09
CA THR A 161 3.53 -11.09 -21.26
C THR A 161 4.20 -10.68 -19.95
N ALA A 162 4.24 -11.59 -18.98
CA ALA A 162 4.96 -11.33 -17.73
C ALA A 162 6.45 -11.08 -17.98
N SER A 163 7.06 -11.82 -18.91
CA SER A 163 8.43 -11.59 -19.36
C SER A 163 8.64 -10.20 -19.96
N ASP A 164 7.69 -9.67 -20.74
CA ASP A 164 7.78 -8.29 -21.26
C ASP A 164 7.74 -7.26 -20.12
N VAL A 165 6.87 -7.47 -19.13
CA VAL A 165 6.81 -6.62 -17.93
C VAL A 165 8.13 -6.68 -17.17
N VAL A 166 8.74 -7.86 -16.99
CA VAL A 166 10.08 -8.00 -16.38
C VAL A 166 11.11 -7.15 -17.12
N GLN A 167 11.15 -7.19 -18.46
CA GLN A 167 12.09 -6.39 -19.24
C GLN A 167 11.87 -4.89 -19.05
N ILE A 168 10.60 -4.44 -19.02
CA ILE A 168 10.26 -3.05 -18.76
C ILE A 168 10.76 -2.63 -17.37
N LEU A 169 10.44 -3.39 -16.33
CA LEU A 169 10.83 -3.06 -14.96
C LEU A 169 12.35 -3.07 -14.76
N LYS A 170 13.07 -3.99 -15.42
CA LYS A 170 14.55 -4.00 -15.42
C LYS A 170 15.15 -2.80 -16.16
N ALA A 171 14.60 -2.44 -17.32
CA ALA A 171 15.06 -1.27 -18.08
C ALA A 171 14.87 0.04 -17.30
N GLU A 172 13.78 0.13 -16.52
CA GLU A 172 13.50 1.25 -15.62
C GLU A 172 14.35 1.22 -14.34
N GLN A 173 15.10 0.12 -14.11
CA GLN A 173 15.92 -0.12 -12.91
C GLN A 173 15.07 -0.12 -11.63
N ILE A 174 13.91 -0.79 -11.65
CA ILE A 174 13.06 -0.93 -10.47
C ILE A 174 13.77 -1.73 -9.39
N ASP A 175 13.85 -1.17 -8.18
CA ASP A 175 14.36 -1.81 -6.98
C ASP A 175 13.26 -2.63 -6.28
N TYR A 176 12.04 -2.09 -6.18
CA TYR A 176 10.93 -2.73 -5.49
C TYR A 176 9.61 -2.63 -6.26
N VAL A 177 8.82 -3.70 -6.22
CA VAL A 177 7.45 -3.76 -6.73
C VAL A 177 6.46 -3.82 -5.56
N LEU A 178 5.49 -2.91 -5.56
CA LEU A 178 4.51 -2.72 -4.48
C LEU A 178 3.12 -3.00 -5.01
N LEU A 179 2.52 -4.12 -4.59
CA LEU A 179 1.12 -4.42 -4.87
C LEU A 179 0.25 -3.58 -3.93
N ALA A 180 -0.40 -2.55 -4.49
CA ALA A 180 -1.17 -1.55 -3.76
C ALA A 180 -2.66 -1.66 -4.13
N GLY A 181 -3.25 -2.81 -3.82
CA GLY A 181 -4.61 -3.18 -4.22
C GLY A 181 -4.70 -3.78 -5.61
N TYR A 182 -3.72 -4.62 -5.98
CA TYR A 182 -3.73 -5.43 -7.19
C TYR A 182 -4.46 -6.74 -6.95
N LEU A 183 -5.34 -7.14 -7.88
CA LEU A 183 -6.31 -8.23 -7.67
C LEU A 183 -6.05 -9.48 -8.52
N LYS A 184 -4.91 -9.54 -9.21
CA LYS A 184 -4.54 -10.70 -10.03
C LYS A 184 -3.39 -11.45 -9.37
N LEU A 185 -3.33 -12.76 -9.60
CA LEU A 185 -2.13 -13.52 -9.30
C LEU A 185 -0.96 -12.94 -10.09
N VAL A 186 0.15 -12.69 -9.41
CA VAL A 186 1.40 -12.32 -10.06
C VAL A 186 2.02 -13.60 -10.64
N PRO A 187 2.35 -13.64 -11.94
CA PRO A 187 2.97 -14.82 -12.53
C PRO A 187 4.34 -15.14 -11.92
N ALA A 188 4.67 -16.44 -11.84
CA ALA A 188 5.88 -16.92 -11.18
C ALA A 188 7.17 -16.35 -11.79
N ASP A 189 7.23 -16.17 -13.11
CA ASP A 189 8.38 -15.57 -13.80
C ASP A 189 8.63 -14.12 -13.37
N LEU A 190 7.57 -13.36 -13.10
CA LEU A 190 7.68 -12.00 -12.56
C LEU A 190 8.13 -12.01 -11.10
N VAL A 191 7.60 -12.91 -10.27
CA VAL A 191 8.02 -13.06 -8.85
C VAL A 191 9.50 -13.45 -8.77
N GLN A 192 9.93 -14.45 -9.55
CA GLN A 192 11.31 -14.94 -9.58
C GLN A 192 12.30 -13.91 -10.12
N ALA A 193 11.86 -12.96 -10.95
CA ALA A 193 12.71 -11.90 -11.47
C ALA A 193 13.02 -10.80 -10.43
N PHE A 194 12.24 -10.72 -9.34
CA PHE A 194 12.36 -9.72 -8.27
C PHE A 194 12.38 -10.41 -6.89
N PRO A 195 13.37 -11.28 -6.62
CA PRO A 195 13.45 -12.02 -5.37
C PRO A 195 13.59 -11.06 -4.19
N GLN A 196 12.77 -11.24 -3.16
CA GLN A 196 12.73 -10.36 -1.97
C GLN A 196 12.55 -8.86 -2.31
N ALA A 197 11.98 -8.56 -3.47
CA ALA A 197 11.80 -7.20 -3.96
C ALA A 197 10.34 -6.90 -4.34
N MET A 198 9.42 -7.83 -4.10
CA MET A 198 7.99 -7.65 -4.35
C MET A 198 7.19 -7.79 -3.06
N LEU A 199 6.38 -6.78 -2.74
CA LEU A 199 5.57 -6.74 -1.53
C LEU A 199 4.09 -6.57 -1.84
N ASN A 200 3.26 -7.11 -0.97
CA ASN A 200 1.83 -6.94 -0.97
C ASN A 200 1.35 -6.44 0.40
N ILE A 201 0.27 -5.66 0.39
CA ILE A 201 -0.52 -5.39 1.59
C ILE A 201 -1.85 -6.13 1.51
N HIS A 202 -2.07 -7.02 2.47
CA HIS A 202 -3.29 -7.83 2.57
C HIS A 202 -4.17 -7.34 3.73
N PRO A 203 -5.49 -7.15 3.55
CA PRO A 203 -6.38 -6.56 4.55
C PRO A 203 -6.83 -7.53 5.67
N ALA A 204 -5.96 -8.45 6.10
CA ALA A 204 -6.15 -9.31 7.26
C ALA A 204 -4.82 -9.70 7.92
N LEU A 205 -4.87 -10.13 9.17
CA LEU A 205 -3.72 -10.66 9.90
C LEU A 205 -3.38 -12.07 9.40
N LEU A 206 -2.48 -12.17 8.43
CA LEU A 206 -2.02 -13.45 7.87
C LEU A 206 -1.40 -14.33 8.96
N PRO A 207 -1.56 -15.67 8.86
CA PRO A 207 -2.16 -16.41 7.74
C PRO A 207 -3.70 -16.44 7.73
N ALA A 208 -4.37 -15.81 8.70
CA ALA A 208 -5.83 -15.81 8.74
C ALA A 208 -6.42 -14.97 7.61
N PHE A 209 -7.50 -15.48 7.00
CA PHE A 209 -8.21 -14.84 5.88
C PHE A 209 -7.30 -14.46 4.71
N GLY A 210 -6.21 -15.20 4.50
CA GLY A 210 -5.36 -15.12 3.31
C GLY A 210 -5.65 -16.22 2.31
N GLY A 211 -5.13 -16.07 1.10
CA GLY A 211 -5.21 -17.07 0.05
C GLY A 211 -6.32 -16.80 -0.97
N LYS A 212 -6.49 -17.76 -1.89
CA LYS A 212 -7.41 -17.60 -3.02
C LYS A 212 -8.84 -17.30 -2.57
N GLY A 213 -9.40 -16.20 -3.08
CA GLY A 213 -10.78 -15.75 -2.82
C GLY A 213 -10.90 -14.71 -1.71
N TYR A 214 -9.86 -14.54 -0.90
CA TYR A 214 -9.77 -13.51 0.12
C TYR A 214 -9.13 -12.24 -0.47
N HIS A 215 -9.90 -11.48 -1.25
CA HIS A 215 -9.44 -10.19 -1.76
C HIS A 215 -10.56 -9.14 -1.72
N GLY A 216 -10.20 -7.87 -1.56
CA GLY A 216 -11.16 -6.78 -1.42
C GLY A 216 -12.20 -7.07 -0.33
N MET A 217 -13.47 -6.75 -0.58
CA MET A 217 -14.54 -6.87 0.43
C MET A 217 -14.83 -8.32 0.87
N ASN A 218 -14.34 -9.34 0.15
CA ASN A 218 -14.50 -10.73 0.59
C ASN A 218 -13.74 -11.01 1.89
N VAL A 219 -12.61 -10.34 2.12
CA VAL A 219 -11.81 -10.49 3.35
C VAL A 219 -12.61 -10.02 4.56
N HIS A 220 -13.09 -8.77 4.52
CA HIS A 220 -13.83 -8.18 5.64
C HIS A 220 -15.15 -8.90 5.92
N ARG A 221 -15.85 -9.37 4.87
CA ARG A 221 -17.02 -10.24 5.04
C ARG A 221 -16.70 -11.53 5.79
N ALA A 222 -15.59 -12.18 5.45
CA ALA A 222 -15.16 -13.39 6.13
C ALA A 222 -14.72 -13.13 7.59
N VAL A 223 -14.01 -12.03 7.84
CA VAL A 223 -13.63 -11.58 9.18
C VAL A 223 -14.86 -11.41 10.06
N VAL A 224 -15.85 -10.63 9.62
CA VAL A 224 -17.10 -10.41 10.38
C VAL A 224 -17.86 -11.72 10.57
N ALA A 225 -18.02 -12.52 9.51
CA ALA A 225 -18.74 -13.80 9.58
C ALA A 225 -18.08 -14.81 10.52
N SER A 226 -16.75 -14.79 10.68
CA SER A 226 -16.02 -15.68 11.58
C SER A 226 -16.22 -15.36 13.06
N GLY A 227 -16.67 -14.14 13.39
CA GLY A 227 -16.72 -13.67 14.77
C GLY A 227 -15.37 -13.32 15.37
N ALA A 228 -14.32 -13.10 14.55
CA ALA A 228 -13.03 -12.59 15.01
C ALA A 228 -13.21 -11.28 15.80
N ARG A 229 -12.32 -11.04 16.76
CA ARG A 229 -12.27 -9.79 17.56
C ARG A 229 -11.11 -8.88 17.20
N TRP A 230 -10.22 -9.39 16.36
CA TRP A 230 -9.07 -8.69 15.83
C TRP A 230 -8.89 -9.06 14.36
N THR A 231 -8.56 -8.07 13.55
CA THR A 231 -8.03 -8.22 12.19
C THR A 231 -6.97 -7.14 11.98
N GLY A 232 -6.65 -6.73 10.76
CA GLY A 232 -5.64 -5.71 10.50
C GLY A 232 -4.93 -5.93 9.19
N PRO A 233 -4.16 -4.98 8.67
CA PRO A 233 -3.34 -5.22 7.50
C PRO A 233 -2.08 -6.04 7.81
N THR A 234 -1.65 -6.83 6.84
CA THR A 234 -0.34 -7.47 6.81
C THR A 234 0.42 -7.02 5.57
N VAL A 235 1.63 -6.49 5.76
CA VAL A 235 2.59 -6.29 4.66
C VAL A 235 3.50 -7.51 4.62
N HIS A 236 3.63 -8.13 3.45
CA HIS A 236 4.46 -9.32 3.27
C HIS A 236 5.14 -9.30 1.91
N PHE A 237 6.29 -9.97 1.82
CA PHE A 237 6.88 -10.32 0.54
C PHE A 237 6.00 -11.34 -0.15
N ILE A 238 5.82 -11.23 -1.46
CA ILE A 238 5.05 -12.23 -2.20
C ILE A 238 5.93 -13.40 -2.60
N ASP A 239 5.30 -14.57 -2.70
CA ASP A 239 5.83 -15.73 -3.38
C ASP A 239 4.89 -16.13 -4.53
N GLU A 240 5.04 -17.34 -5.07
CA GLU A 240 4.20 -17.85 -6.16
C GLU A 240 2.78 -18.22 -5.68
N GLU A 241 2.55 -18.22 -4.37
CA GLU A 241 1.28 -18.55 -3.74
C GLU A 241 0.60 -17.29 -3.18
N TYR A 242 -0.72 -17.34 -3.05
CA TYR A 242 -1.45 -16.22 -2.47
C TYR A 242 -1.18 -16.12 -0.97
N ASP A 243 -0.63 -14.97 -0.55
CA ASP A 243 -0.53 -14.54 0.85
C ASP A 243 0.24 -15.50 1.77
N ARG A 244 1.27 -16.17 1.23
CA ARG A 244 2.11 -17.12 1.99
C ARG A 244 3.56 -16.68 2.22
N GLY A 245 3.98 -15.60 1.57
CA GLY A 245 5.34 -15.13 1.70
C GLY A 245 5.64 -14.47 3.05
N THR A 246 6.90 -14.08 3.23
CA THR A 246 7.43 -13.63 4.53
C THR A 246 6.76 -12.34 4.99
N ILE A 247 6.20 -12.35 6.19
CA ILE A 247 5.57 -11.17 6.82
C ILE A 247 6.66 -10.15 7.18
N ALA A 248 6.47 -8.91 6.73
CA ALA A 248 7.32 -7.78 7.08
C ALA A 248 6.74 -6.95 8.24
N ALA A 249 5.41 -6.76 8.26
CA ALA A 249 4.72 -5.99 9.28
C ALA A 249 3.25 -6.41 9.39
N GLN A 250 2.68 -6.24 10.59
CA GLN A 250 1.26 -6.39 10.87
C GLN A 250 0.82 -5.31 11.85
N THR A 251 -0.40 -4.81 11.69
CA THR A 251 -0.99 -3.87 12.65
C THR A 251 -2.38 -4.35 13.04
N PRO A 252 -2.62 -4.76 14.30
CA PRO A 252 -3.92 -5.26 14.72
C PRO A 252 -4.94 -4.12 14.88
N VAL A 253 -6.18 -4.36 14.45
CA VAL A 253 -7.34 -3.50 14.70
C VAL A 253 -8.48 -4.31 15.31
N PRO A 254 -9.25 -3.72 16.24
CA PRO A 254 -10.39 -4.41 16.85
C PRO A 254 -11.52 -4.60 15.83
N VAL A 255 -12.27 -5.69 16.02
CA VAL A 255 -13.55 -5.95 15.35
C VAL A 255 -14.64 -5.99 16.41
N TYR A 256 -15.52 -5.00 16.39
CA TYR A 256 -16.61 -4.87 17.34
C TYR A 256 -17.78 -5.79 16.96
N PRO A 257 -18.56 -6.29 17.93
CA PRO A 257 -19.71 -7.15 17.65
C PRO A 257 -20.78 -6.55 16.74
N THR A 258 -20.80 -5.21 16.62
CA THR A 258 -21.77 -4.45 15.82
C THR A 258 -21.21 -3.98 14.47
N ASP A 259 -19.94 -4.27 14.17
CA ASP A 259 -19.32 -3.81 12.93
C ASP A 259 -19.95 -4.50 11.70
N SER A 260 -20.20 -3.70 10.66
CA SER A 260 -20.39 -4.21 9.31
C SER A 260 -19.04 -4.54 8.65
N PRO A 261 -19.02 -5.34 7.56
CA PRO A 261 -17.80 -5.53 6.75
C PRO A 261 -17.18 -4.22 6.28
N GLU A 262 -17.99 -3.22 5.96
CA GLU A 262 -17.55 -1.88 5.55
C GLU A 262 -16.86 -1.11 6.68
N ASP A 263 -17.37 -1.21 7.92
CA ASP A 263 -16.74 -0.59 9.10
C ASP A 263 -15.36 -1.20 9.35
N VAL A 264 -15.25 -2.53 9.27
CA VAL A 264 -13.97 -3.24 9.37
C VAL A 264 -13.05 -2.84 8.23
N ALA A 265 -13.56 -2.76 7.00
CA ALA A 265 -12.77 -2.38 5.83
C ALA A 265 -12.17 -0.99 5.97
N GLN A 266 -12.96 -0.01 6.41
CA GLN A 266 -12.49 1.35 6.62
C GLN A 266 -11.40 1.41 7.70
N ARG A 267 -11.60 0.72 8.82
CA ARG A 267 -10.62 0.67 9.92
C ARG A 267 -9.31 0.00 9.52
N VAL A 268 -9.37 -1.08 8.76
CA VAL A 268 -8.19 -1.76 8.22
C VAL A 268 -7.47 -0.84 7.23
N LEU A 269 -8.21 -0.19 6.32
CA LEU A 269 -7.65 0.72 5.31
C LEU A 269 -6.92 1.91 5.94
N GLU A 270 -7.42 2.46 7.05
CA GLU A 270 -6.72 3.51 7.79
C GLU A 270 -5.35 3.07 8.30
N GLN A 271 -5.22 1.81 8.73
CA GLN A 271 -3.93 1.25 9.12
C GLN A 271 -3.06 0.90 7.91
N GLU A 272 -3.64 0.47 6.78
CA GLU A 272 -2.89 0.25 5.53
C GLU A 272 -2.14 1.52 5.09
N TRP A 273 -2.80 2.68 5.23
CA TRP A 273 -2.24 3.99 4.91
C TRP A 273 -1.06 4.41 5.78
N ILE A 274 -0.83 3.72 6.90
CA ILE A 274 0.25 3.98 7.85
C ILE A 274 1.34 2.93 7.66
N VAL A 275 0.99 1.64 7.82
CA VAL A 275 1.98 0.56 7.85
C VAL A 275 2.66 0.36 6.50
N TYR A 276 1.96 0.56 5.37
CA TYR A 276 2.59 0.32 4.06
C TYR A 276 3.67 1.36 3.75
N PRO A 277 3.43 2.67 3.87
CA PRO A 277 4.49 3.66 3.73
C PRO A 277 5.66 3.46 4.70
N GLU A 278 5.42 3.02 5.93
CA GLU A 278 6.49 2.75 6.91
C GLU A 278 7.40 1.60 6.48
N VAL A 279 6.82 0.48 6.02
CA VAL A 279 7.60 -0.64 5.48
C VAL A 279 8.38 -0.21 4.24
N VAL A 280 7.77 0.56 3.33
CA VAL A 280 8.45 1.05 2.13
C VAL A 280 9.59 2.02 2.49
N ALA A 281 9.41 2.87 3.52
CA ALA A 281 10.48 3.72 4.02
C ALA A 281 11.68 2.89 4.50
N ALA A 282 11.42 1.86 5.32
CA ALA A 282 12.45 0.97 5.85
C ALA A 282 13.17 0.16 4.76
N LEU A 283 12.47 -0.24 3.69
CA LEU A 283 13.10 -0.83 2.51
C LEU A 283 14.03 0.17 1.81
N CYS A 284 13.54 1.38 1.56
CA CYS A 284 14.29 2.40 0.85
C CYS A 284 15.53 2.91 1.61
N SER A 285 15.52 2.81 2.95
CA SER A 285 16.66 3.11 3.81
C SER A 285 17.52 1.89 4.17
N ASP A 286 17.34 0.76 3.48
CA ASP A 286 18.07 -0.49 3.70
C ASP A 286 18.08 -0.91 5.18
N SER A 287 16.99 -0.65 5.90
CA SER A 287 16.85 -0.81 7.35
C SER A 287 16.35 -2.19 7.76
N PHE A 288 16.16 -3.11 6.81
CA PHE A 288 15.85 -4.50 7.09
C PHE A 288 17.10 -5.39 7.06
N GLU A 289 17.09 -6.44 7.87
CA GLU A 289 18.02 -7.56 7.86
C GLU A 289 17.26 -8.89 7.83
N TRP A 290 17.82 -9.89 7.17
CA TRP A 290 17.26 -11.23 7.14
C TRP A 290 17.95 -12.09 8.19
N ARG A 291 17.16 -12.70 9.06
CA ARG A 291 17.62 -13.78 9.94
C ARG A 291 17.89 -15.04 9.10
N GLU A 292 18.71 -15.94 9.64
CA GLU A 292 19.06 -17.21 8.97
C GLU A 292 17.83 -18.09 8.67
N ASP A 293 16.76 -17.97 9.46
CA ASP A 293 15.50 -18.70 9.28
C ASP A 293 14.53 -18.03 8.27
N GLY A 294 14.97 -16.97 7.58
CA GLY A 294 14.17 -16.25 6.60
C GLY A 294 13.21 -15.22 7.21
N VAL A 295 13.26 -14.97 8.52
CA VAL A 295 12.47 -13.90 9.14
C VAL A 295 13.16 -12.56 8.93
N ILE A 296 12.39 -11.54 8.52
CA ILE A 296 12.90 -10.18 8.36
C ILE A 296 12.83 -9.41 9.68
N MET A 297 13.88 -8.63 9.97
CA MET A 297 14.01 -7.80 11.18
C MET A 297 14.38 -6.38 10.77
N LEU A 298 13.93 -5.38 11.53
CA LEU A 298 14.45 -4.02 11.40
C LEU A 298 15.80 -3.93 12.12
N LYS A 299 16.81 -3.31 11.49
CA LYS A 299 18.15 -3.07 12.05
C LYS A 299 18.15 -2.14 13.27
N SER A 300 17.02 -1.49 13.56
CA SER A 300 16.87 -0.58 14.70
C SER A 300 16.73 -1.34 16.02
N GLN A 301 17.47 -0.91 17.04
CA GLN A 301 17.39 -1.42 18.42
C GLN A 301 16.14 -0.95 19.21
N ASP A 302 15.20 -0.24 18.57
CA ASP A 302 13.93 0.13 19.19
C ASP A 302 12.81 -0.85 18.77
N PRO A 303 12.47 -1.85 19.61
CA PRO A 303 11.38 -2.77 19.32
C PRO A 303 10.01 -2.08 19.21
N GLN A 304 9.88 -0.79 19.56
CA GLN A 304 8.65 -0.01 19.38
C GLN A 304 8.49 0.61 17.98
N ILE A 305 9.55 0.60 17.16
CA ILE A 305 9.51 0.97 15.74
C ILE A 305 9.15 -0.26 14.87
N ALA A 306 9.17 -1.45 15.44
CA ALA A 306 8.68 -2.67 14.80
C ALA A 306 7.15 -2.71 14.86
N PHE A 307 6.52 -1.85 14.04
CA PHE A 307 5.11 -1.90 13.62
C PHE A 307 4.12 -2.24 14.74
N LYS A 308 3.70 -1.19 15.48
CA LYS A 308 2.75 -1.27 16.61
C LYS A 308 1.45 -1.99 16.30
#